data_AF-A0A3D1TKR5-F1
#
_entry.id   AF-A0A3D1TKR5-F1
#
_cell.length_a   1.000
_cell.length_b   1.000
_cell.length_c   1.000
_cell.angle_alpha   90.00
_cell.angle_beta   90.00
_cell.angle_gamma   90.00
#
_symmetry.space_group_name_H-M   'P 1'
#
loop_
_entity.id
_entity.type
_entity.pdbx_description
1 polymer ?
#
loop_
_entity_poly.entity_id
_entity_poly.type
_entity_poly.pdbx_seq_one_letter_code
_entity_poly.pdbx_strand_id
1 'polypeptide(L)'
;IPKGRLIEAPEVLALVPGLDSERLRGGAVWYDGICSNTERLIVGFARTAEMHGAVVANRIEVQGWMATGGRVEGAGFKDLETGAVGEIRCKHVVDCRGPLSGHGLAGPQTEPVPGAAKAFAHGINFVVDLPAAEKIAFAVSGRPAGQQRLYFSVPWRNTAMIGTEWFLYRGHPEELVLHEAQCQAFVDHFNIVFPPAELQLQDIRFIYHGLVPADEGGSSAQNVKLLRHFRILSERETGLRGLVSLVGVKYTTAGHVASEVLRELLPGWREVDSVDQEYIGRSLDREGILQHLQARWGANASPSELLDLFSDYGAEAVAIADLAETIGLNDPLALWKAQALFGVREEMARSLSDLYFRRSNRGDLGRPSQTELETMAELIGNELGWDPTRKSQEISAVLDCYPSFIGGTTTGES
;
A
#
# COMPACT_ATOMS: atom_id res chain seq x y z
N ILE A 1 20.11 5.35 -14.67
CA ILE A 1 19.05 4.67 -15.46
C ILE A 1 19.51 4.61 -16.92
N PRO A 2 19.61 3.42 -17.54
CA PRO A 2 20.03 3.29 -18.94
C PRO A 2 19.04 3.94 -19.91
N LYS A 3 19.47 4.19 -21.16
CA LYS A 3 18.56 4.68 -22.22
C LYS A 3 17.62 3.57 -22.67
N GLY A 4 16.38 3.94 -23.01
CA GLY A 4 15.44 3.03 -23.63
C GLY A 4 15.84 2.64 -25.05
N ARG A 5 15.25 1.56 -25.57
CA ARG A 5 15.51 1.04 -26.93
C ARG A 5 14.24 0.47 -27.55
N LEU A 6 14.20 0.45 -28.88
CA LEU A 6 13.19 -0.29 -29.63
C LEU A 6 13.63 -1.74 -29.81
N ILE A 7 12.65 -2.65 -29.88
CA ILE A 7 12.86 -4.08 -30.06
C ILE A 7 11.95 -4.62 -31.16
N GLU A 8 12.44 -5.59 -31.92
CA GLU A 8 11.69 -6.21 -33.01
C GLU A 8 10.66 -7.23 -32.45
N ALA A 9 9.64 -7.56 -33.25
CA ALA A 9 8.57 -8.47 -32.83
C ALA A 9 9.07 -9.83 -32.27
N PRO A 10 10.10 -10.50 -32.83
CA PRO A 10 10.62 -11.74 -32.26
C PRO A 10 11.19 -11.58 -30.84
N GLU A 11 11.83 -10.44 -30.55
CA GLU A 11 12.36 -10.16 -29.22
C GLU A 11 11.23 -9.87 -28.23
N VAL A 12 10.19 -9.16 -28.66
CA VAL A 12 8.98 -8.96 -27.84
C VAL A 12 8.35 -10.31 -27.47
N LEU A 13 8.17 -11.21 -28.45
CA LEU A 13 7.56 -12.53 -28.22
C LEU A 13 8.41 -13.44 -27.34
N ALA A 14 9.74 -13.27 -27.36
CA ALA A 14 10.64 -13.99 -26.46
C ALA A 14 10.52 -13.49 -25.00
N LEU A 15 10.22 -12.19 -24.81
CA LEU A 15 10.03 -11.59 -23.49
C LEU A 15 8.61 -11.79 -22.94
N VAL A 16 7.60 -11.63 -23.79
CA VAL A 16 6.18 -11.71 -23.46
C VAL A 16 5.49 -12.66 -24.45
N PRO A 17 5.49 -13.98 -24.18
CA PRO A 17 4.94 -14.96 -25.09
C PRO A 17 3.41 -14.86 -25.18
N GLY A 18 2.86 -15.31 -26.32
CA GLY A 18 1.41 -15.40 -26.56
C GLY A 18 0.76 -14.14 -27.16
N LEU A 19 1.49 -13.05 -27.33
CA LEU A 19 0.98 -11.89 -28.07
C LEU A 19 0.68 -12.25 -29.54
N ASP A 20 -0.32 -11.59 -30.13
CA ASP A 20 -0.72 -11.78 -31.54
C ASP A 20 0.44 -11.39 -32.48
N SER A 21 1.12 -12.40 -33.02
CA SER A 21 2.28 -12.24 -33.89
C SER A 21 1.95 -11.59 -35.24
N GLU A 22 0.71 -11.65 -35.71
CA GLU A 22 0.32 -11.04 -37.00
C GLU A 22 0.17 -9.52 -36.89
N ARG A 23 -0.23 -9.03 -35.71
CA ARG A 23 -0.43 -7.60 -35.44
C ARG A 23 0.77 -6.92 -34.81
N LEU A 24 1.66 -7.69 -34.17
CA LEU A 24 2.81 -7.16 -33.47
C LEU A 24 3.91 -6.67 -34.44
N ARG A 25 4.24 -5.39 -34.36
CA ARG A 25 5.29 -4.77 -35.19
C ARG A 25 6.64 -4.63 -34.49
N GLY A 26 6.68 -4.82 -33.17
CA GLY A 26 7.82 -4.52 -32.31
C GLY A 26 7.37 -3.93 -30.98
N GLY A 27 8.33 -3.46 -30.19
CA GLY A 27 8.09 -2.91 -28.86
C GLY A 27 9.13 -1.86 -28.46
N ALA A 28 8.94 -1.28 -27.27
CA ALA A 28 9.88 -0.36 -26.65
C ALA A 28 10.20 -0.85 -25.24
N VAL A 29 11.48 -0.78 -24.88
CA VAL A 29 11.99 -1.08 -23.54
C VAL A 29 12.49 0.20 -22.91
N TRP A 30 12.03 0.49 -21.69
CA TRP A 30 12.52 1.56 -20.85
C TRP A 30 12.69 1.05 -19.41
N TYR A 31 13.22 1.90 -18.54
CA TYR A 31 13.54 1.56 -17.16
C TYR A 31 12.82 2.50 -16.21
N ASP A 32 12.29 1.94 -15.13
CA ASP A 32 11.58 2.65 -14.07
C ASP A 32 11.90 2.03 -12.71
N GLY A 33 11.51 2.69 -11.62
CA GLY A 33 11.62 2.18 -10.26
C GLY A 33 10.40 1.36 -9.85
N ILE A 34 10.62 0.27 -9.11
CA ILE A 34 9.57 -0.49 -8.45
C ILE A 34 9.77 -0.34 -6.95
N CYS A 35 8.74 0.13 -6.25
CA CYS A 35 8.67 0.03 -4.80
C CYS A 35 8.06 -1.34 -4.49
N SER A 36 8.90 -2.29 -4.05
CA SER A 36 8.48 -3.68 -3.79
C SER A 36 7.55 -3.82 -2.59
N ASN A 37 7.53 -2.82 -1.71
CA ASN A 37 6.68 -2.79 -0.53
C ASN A 37 6.36 -1.34 -0.13
N THR A 38 5.18 -0.87 -0.52
CA THR A 38 4.77 0.54 -0.32
C THR A 38 4.44 0.85 1.13
N GLU A 39 3.90 -0.12 1.85
CA GLU A 39 3.48 -0.01 3.23
C GLU A 39 4.69 0.07 4.14
N ARG A 40 5.74 -0.70 3.82
CA ARG A 40 7.04 -0.60 4.50
C ARG A 40 7.66 0.77 4.38
N LEU A 41 7.56 1.40 3.20
CA LEU A 41 8.08 2.74 3.00
C LEU A 41 7.41 3.75 3.94
N ILE A 42 6.09 3.64 4.15
CA ILE A 42 5.35 4.51 5.09
C ILE A 42 5.81 4.28 6.54
N VAL A 43 5.92 3.03 6.97
CA VAL A 43 6.37 2.72 8.33
C VAL A 43 7.81 3.17 8.54
N GLY A 44 8.68 3.02 7.52
CA GLY A 44 10.04 3.54 7.51
C GLY A 44 10.08 5.06 7.70
N PHE A 45 9.21 5.82 7.02
CA PHE A 45 9.10 7.27 7.24
C PHE A 45 8.65 7.62 8.66
N ALA A 46 7.64 6.91 9.19
CA ALA A 46 7.13 7.14 10.54
C ALA A 46 8.20 6.87 11.62
N ARG A 47 8.87 5.72 11.55
CA ARG A 47 9.96 5.35 12.47
C ARG A 47 11.18 6.25 12.31
N THR A 48 11.48 6.70 11.10
CA THR A 48 12.55 7.69 10.87
C THR A 48 12.19 9.04 11.51
N ALA A 49 10.94 9.48 11.40
CA ALA A 49 10.51 10.70 12.09
C ALA A 49 10.64 10.58 13.61
N GLU A 50 10.28 9.42 14.18
CA GLU A 50 10.46 9.11 15.60
C GLU A 50 11.94 9.10 16.02
N MET A 51 12.81 8.47 15.23
CA MET A 51 14.27 8.50 15.43
C MET A 51 14.80 9.94 15.50
N HIS A 52 14.21 10.86 14.74
CA HIS A 52 14.54 12.30 14.73
C HIS A 52 13.73 13.12 15.75
N GLY A 53 13.03 12.48 16.68
CA GLY A 53 12.37 13.12 17.83
C GLY A 53 10.90 13.50 17.64
N ALA A 54 10.25 13.07 16.55
CA ALA A 54 8.81 13.21 16.41
C ALA A 54 8.08 12.24 17.36
N VAL A 55 6.91 12.64 17.85
CA VAL A 55 6.00 11.72 18.53
C VAL A 55 5.04 11.17 17.48
N VAL A 56 5.04 9.85 17.31
CA VAL A 56 4.17 9.15 16.35
C VAL A 56 3.21 8.27 17.12
N ALA A 57 1.93 8.27 16.72
CA ALA A 57 0.90 7.42 17.31
C ALA A 57 -0.04 6.92 16.23
N ASN A 58 -0.31 5.61 16.22
CA ASN A 58 -1.41 5.02 15.46
C ASN A 58 -2.59 4.71 16.40
N ARG A 59 -3.74 4.33 15.83
CA ARG A 59 -4.99 4.08 16.59
C ARG A 59 -5.50 5.30 17.37
N ILE A 60 -5.07 6.50 16.98
CA ILE A 60 -5.60 7.77 17.48
C ILE A 60 -6.48 8.39 16.40
N GLU A 61 -7.76 8.49 16.67
CA GLU A 61 -8.75 9.14 15.79
C GLU A 61 -8.89 10.61 16.17
N VAL A 62 -8.70 11.52 15.21
CA VAL A 62 -8.99 12.94 15.41
C VAL A 62 -10.49 13.19 15.28
N GLN A 63 -11.11 13.71 16.34
CA GLN A 63 -12.57 13.90 16.40
C GLN A 63 -13.01 15.33 16.03
N GLY A 64 -12.13 16.32 16.19
CA GLY A 64 -12.48 17.71 15.95
C GLY A 64 -11.27 18.64 15.99
N TRP A 65 -11.29 19.68 15.16
CA TRP A 65 -10.34 20.78 15.26
C TRP A 65 -10.72 21.66 16.44
N MET A 66 -9.75 21.98 17.29
CA MET A 66 -9.93 22.96 18.35
C MET A 66 -9.54 24.33 17.79
N ALA A 67 -10.47 25.28 17.76
CA ALA A 67 -10.22 26.60 17.18
C ALA A 67 -10.80 27.74 18.01
N THR A 68 -10.00 28.80 18.18
CA THR A 68 -10.38 30.03 18.88
C THR A 68 -10.14 31.21 17.95
N GLY A 69 -11.14 32.09 17.77
CA GLY A 69 -10.98 33.30 16.95
C GLY A 69 -10.55 33.02 15.49
N GLY A 70 -11.06 31.93 14.90
CA GLY A 70 -10.76 31.52 13.52
C GLY A 70 -9.32 30.99 13.31
N ARG A 71 -8.64 30.56 14.38
CA ARG A 71 -7.31 29.92 14.32
C ARG A 71 -7.38 28.55 14.99
N VAL A 72 -6.76 27.55 14.37
CA VAL A 72 -6.60 26.22 14.99
C VAL A 72 -5.54 26.27 16.09
N GLU A 73 -5.82 25.61 17.21
CA GLU A 73 -4.95 25.54 18.39
C GLU A 73 -4.68 24.10 18.84
N GLY A 74 -5.23 23.12 18.12
CA GLY A 74 -5.17 21.73 18.50
C GLY A 74 -6.20 20.86 17.81
N ALA A 75 -6.28 19.63 18.28
CA ALA A 75 -7.28 18.66 17.90
C ALA A 75 -7.72 17.83 19.11
N GLY A 76 -9.02 17.55 19.20
CA GLY A 76 -9.54 16.52 20.07
C GLY A 76 -9.28 15.15 19.47
N PHE A 77 -8.96 14.17 20.29
CA PHE A 77 -8.69 12.81 19.84
C PHE A 77 -9.42 11.76 20.68
N LYS A 78 -9.59 10.59 20.09
CA LYS A 78 -9.98 9.35 20.75
C LYS A 78 -8.95 8.28 20.48
N ASP A 79 -8.45 7.67 21.56
CA ASP A 79 -7.68 6.45 21.50
C ASP A 79 -8.63 5.28 21.22
N LEU A 80 -8.43 4.59 20.10
CA LEU A 80 -9.27 3.49 19.66
C LEU A 80 -8.97 2.18 20.39
N GLU A 81 -7.84 2.07 21.09
CA GLU A 81 -7.51 0.89 21.90
C GLU A 81 -8.11 0.98 23.30
N THR A 82 -8.00 2.15 23.93
CA THR A 82 -8.45 2.36 25.33
C THR A 82 -9.83 3.02 25.44
N GLY A 83 -10.30 3.67 24.37
CA GLY A 83 -11.48 4.52 24.38
C GLY A 83 -11.28 5.88 25.05
N ALA A 84 -10.06 6.18 25.54
CA ALA A 84 -9.74 7.45 26.17
C ALA A 84 -9.92 8.61 25.17
N VAL A 85 -10.41 9.73 25.65
CA VAL A 85 -10.56 10.97 24.87
C VAL A 85 -9.68 12.05 25.47
N GLY A 86 -9.13 12.91 24.61
CA GLY A 86 -8.22 13.96 25.05
C GLY A 86 -8.03 15.06 24.01
N GLU A 87 -7.09 15.95 24.30
CA GLU A 87 -6.75 17.09 23.46
C GLU A 87 -5.25 17.15 23.21
N ILE A 88 -4.86 17.48 21.98
CA ILE A 88 -3.47 17.78 21.61
C ILE A 88 -3.41 19.25 21.19
N ARG A 89 -2.55 20.03 21.86
CA ARG A 89 -2.33 21.45 21.53
C ARG A 89 -1.18 21.59 20.54
N CYS A 90 -1.39 22.39 19.50
CA CYS A 90 -0.38 22.63 18.46
C CYS A 90 -0.55 24.02 17.85
N LYS A 91 0.50 24.49 17.15
CA LYS A 91 0.48 25.79 16.46
C LYS A 91 -0.09 25.70 15.04
N HIS A 92 0.08 24.55 14.41
CA HIS A 92 -0.30 24.26 13.04
C HIS A 92 -0.84 22.84 12.95
N VAL A 93 -1.80 22.63 12.06
CA VAL A 93 -2.34 21.32 11.71
C VAL A 93 -2.19 21.12 10.21
N VAL A 94 -1.66 19.96 9.82
CA VAL A 94 -1.61 19.53 8.42
C VAL A 94 -2.50 18.29 8.27
N ASP A 95 -3.63 18.46 7.61
CA ASP A 95 -4.58 17.40 7.29
C ASP A 95 -4.10 16.62 6.05
N CYS A 96 -3.54 15.43 6.31
CA CYS A 96 -3.03 14.50 5.31
C CYS A 96 -3.85 13.19 5.26
N ARG A 97 -5.16 13.23 5.55
CA ARG A 97 -6.04 12.05 5.65
C ARG A 97 -6.39 11.41 4.29
N GLY A 98 -5.57 11.63 3.25
CA GLY A 98 -5.79 11.08 1.91
C GLY A 98 -7.14 11.50 1.31
N PRO A 99 -8.00 10.57 0.86
CA PRO A 99 -9.33 10.87 0.33
C PRO A 99 -10.23 11.69 1.25
N LEU A 100 -10.01 11.67 2.57
CA LEU A 100 -10.78 12.43 3.55
C LEU A 100 -10.26 13.85 3.80
N SER A 101 -9.15 14.24 3.17
CA SER A 101 -8.55 15.56 3.38
C SER A 101 -9.47 16.65 2.86
N GLY A 102 -9.76 17.64 3.71
CA GLY A 102 -10.74 18.68 3.39
C GLY A 102 -12.21 18.25 3.52
N HIS A 103 -12.50 17.00 3.88
CA HIS A 103 -13.82 16.59 4.38
C HIS A 103 -13.89 16.86 5.89
N GLY A 104 -15.09 17.12 6.41
CA GLY A 104 -15.27 17.34 7.84
C GLY A 104 -14.95 16.10 8.68
N LEU A 105 -14.73 16.33 9.97
CA LEU A 105 -14.38 15.28 10.94
C LEU A 105 -15.61 14.57 11.53
N ALA A 106 -16.81 15.12 11.34
CA ALA A 106 -18.06 14.59 11.88
C ALA A 106 -18.73 13.53 10.97
N GLY A 107 -18.01 13.00 9.99
CA GLY A 107 -18.46 11.94 9.10
C GLY A 107 -19.12 12.40 7.79
N PRO A 108 -19.83 11.50 7.09
CA PRO A 108 -20.27 11.68 5.69
C PRO A 108 -21.21 12.85 5.43
N GLN A 109 -21.81 13.41 6.48
CA GLN A 109 -22.82 14.47 6.40
C GLN A 109 -22.22 15.87 6.29
N THR A 110 -20.89 16.01 6.33
CA THR A 110 -20.22 17.30 6.21
C THR A 110 -19.85 17.62 4.77
N GLU A 111 -20.21 18.82 4.30
CA GLU A 111 -19.79 19.31 2.99
C GLU A 111 -18.26 19.49 2.95
N PRO A 112 -17.58 19.02 1.88
CA PRO A 112 -16.15 19.24 1.72
C PRO A 112 -15.82 20.73 1.56
N VAL A 113 -14.66 21.15 2.07
CA VAL A 113 -14.17 22.52 1.89
C VAL A 113 -13.91 22.82 0.39
N PRO A 114 -13.97 24.08 -0.05
CA PRO A 114 -13.61 24.45 -1.42
C PRO A 114 -12.25 23.88 -1.85
N GLY A 115 -12.23 23.19 -2.98
CA GLY A 115 -11.01 22.58 -3.53
C GLY A 115 -10.75 21.15 -3.09
N ALA A 116 -11.47 20.62 -2.08
CA ALA A 116 -11.47 19.20 -1.73
C ALA A 116 -12.03 18.32 -2.87
N ALA A 117 -11.75 17.02 -2.80
CA ALA A 117 -12.25 16.07 -3.79
C ALA A 117 -13.74 15.79 -3.55
N LYS A 118 -14.57 15.88 -4.60
CA LYS A 118 -16.00 15.50 -4.53
C LYS A 118 -16.32 14.22 -5.29
N ALA A 119 -15.33 13.70 -6.00
CA ALA A 119 -15.41 12.46 -6.75
C ALA A 119 -14.04 11.78 -6.70
N PHE A 120 -14.07 10.46 -6.83
CA PHE A 120 -12.90 9.62 -6.76
C PHE A 120 -12.90 8.60 -7.90
N ALA A 121 -11.72 8.09 -8.19
CA ALA A 121 -11.51 6.90 -8.97
C ALA A 121 -11.18 5.76 -8.00
N HIS A 122 -12.02 4.74 -7.97
CA HIS A 122 -11.72 3.47 -7.32
C HIS A 122 -10.82 2.67 -8.25
N GLY A 123 -9.53 2.64 -7.91
CA GLY A 123 -8.53 1.88 -8.63
C GLY A 123 -8.44 0.46 -8.07
N ILE A 124 -8.34 -0.53 -8.96
CA ILE A 124 -8.20 -1.95 -8.62
C ILE A 124 -6.96 -2.51 -9.33
N ASN A 125 -6.11 -3.21 -8.59
CA ASN A 125 -4.99 -3.99 -9.09
C ASN A 125 -5.07 -5.40 -8.49
N PHE A 126 -4.76 -6.41 -9.29
CA PHE A 126 -4.74 -7.80 -8.84
C PHE A 126 -3.33 -8.31 -8.69
N VAL A 127 -3.09 -9.07 -7.64
CA VAL A 127 -1.92 -9.96 -7.54
C VAL A 127 -2.36 -11.34 -8.03
N VAL A 128 -1.68 -11.85 -9.06
CA VAL A 128 -2.03 -13.09 -9.78
C VAL A 128 -0.78 -13.87 -10.14
N ASP A 129 -0.92 -15.16 -10.41
CA ASP A 129 0.11 -15.94 -11.06
C ASP A 129 0.10 -15.68 -12.57
N LEU A 130 1.05 -14.86 -13.05
CA LEU A 130 1.21 -14.56 -14.46
C LEU A 130 2.66 -14.77 -14.90
N PRO A 131 3.02 -15.98 -15.38
CA PRO A 131 4.40 -16.32 -15.75
C PRO A 131 5.04 -15.35 -16.74
N ALA A 132 4.24 -14.74 -17.63
CA ALA A 132 4.70 -13.74 -18.59
C ALA A 132 5.30 -12.48 -17.94
N ALA A 133 4.96 -12.19 -16.67
CA ALA A 133 5.45 -11.04 -15.92
C ALA A 133 6.52 -11.40 -14.87
N GLU A 134 7.00 -12.64 -14.81
CA GLU A 134 8.05 -13.04 -13.84
C GLU A 134 9.39 -12.33 -14.08
N LYS A 135 9.75 -12.14 -15.35
CA LYS A 135 11.10 -11.68 -15.74
C LYS A 135 11.15 -10.20 -16.09
N ILE A 136 10.04 -9.64 -16.54
CA ILE A 136 9.97 -8.27 -17.05
C ILE A 136 8.60 -7.67 -16.77
N ALA A 137 8.59 -6.40 -16.39
CA ALA A 137 7.38 -5.61 -16.41
C ALA A 137 7.00 -5.29 -17.85
N PHE A 138 5.74 -5.50 -18.23
CA PHE A 138 5.27 -5.16 -19.57
C PHE A 138 3.95 -4.40 -19.52
N ALA A 139 3.67 -3.68 -20.62
CA ALA A 139 2.43 -2.94 -20.78
C ALA A 139 1.72 -3.37 -22.05
N VAL A 140 0.42 -3.66 -21.93
CA VAL A 140 -0.45 -4.08 -23.03
C VAL A 140 -1.64 -3.15 -23.11
N SER A 141 -2.04 -2.81 -24.33
CA SER A 141 -3.13 -1.87 -24.56
C SER A 141 -4.13 -2.44 -25.55
N GLY A 142 -5.41 -2.14 -25.34
CA GLY A 142 -6.47 -2.58 -26.23
C GLY A 142 -7.74 -1.77 -26.02
N ARG A 143 -8.84 -2.20 -26.67
CA ARG A 143 -10.12 -1.51 -26.63
C ARG A 143 -11.28 -2.38 -26.12
N PRO A 144 -11.18 -2.96 -24.90
CA PRO A 144 -12.31 -3.67 -24.32
C PRO A 144 -13.50 -2.71 -24.15
N ALA A 145 -14.70 -3.19 -24.47
CA ALA A 145 -15.91 -2.37 -24.50
C ALA A 145 -15.77 -1.04 -25.29
N GLY A 146 -14.91 -1.01 -26.32
CA GLY A 146 -14.68 0.16 -27.17
C GLY A 146 -13.80 1.26 -26.55
N GLN A 147 -13.33 1.09 -25.31
CA GLN A 147 -12.55 2.10 -24.58
C GLN A 147 -11.07 1.75 -24.57
N GLN A 148 -10.20 2.70 -24.90
CA GLN A 148 -8.75 2.48 -24.85
C GLN A 148 -8.32 2.23 -23.40
N ARG A 149 -7.70 1.08 -23.16
CA ARG A 149 -7.11 0.71 -21.87
C ARG A 149 -5.64 0.39 -22.03
N LEU A 150 -4.87 0.60 -20.97
CA LEU A 150 -3.48 0.24 -20.83
C LEU A 150 -3.34 -0.45 -19.48
N TYR A 151 -2.89 -1.71 -19.49
CA TYR A 151 -2.55 -2.45 -18.29
C TYR A 151 -1.06 -2.63 -18.21
N PHE A 152 -0.53 -2.47 -17.00
CA PHE A 152 0.81 -2.89 -16.62
C PHE A 152 0.70 -4.24 -15.92
N SER A 153 1.61 -5.15 -16.26
CA SER A 153 1.86 -6.38 -15.53
C SER A 153 3.29 -6.31 -15.02
N VAL A 154 3.48 -6.22 -13.71
CA VAL A 154 4.79 -6.03 -13.08
C VAL A 154 5.14 -7.24 -12.21
N PRO A 155 6.40 -7.71 -12.22
CA PRO A 155 6.85 -8.72 -11.27
C PRO A 155 6.60 -8.26 -9.83
N TRP A 156 5.97 -9.12 -9.03
CA TRP A 156 5.57 -8.81 -7.65
C TRP A 156 5.78 -10.05 -6.78
N ARG A 157 6.91 -10.12 -6.06
CA ARG A 157 7.21 -11.19 -5.08
C ARG A 157 6.94 -12.62 -5.59
N ASN A 158 7.58 -12.99 -6.71
CA ASN A 158 7.38 -14.27 -7.44
C ASN A 158 5.99 -14.47 -8.07
N THR A 159 5.14 -13.44 -8.06
CA THR A 159 3.86 -13.37 -8.76
C THR A 159 3.86 -12.15 -9.68
N ALA A 160 2.70 -11.70 -10.13
CA ALA A 160 2.55 -10.47 -10.89
C ALA A 160 1.45 -9.57 -10.30
N MET A 161 1.70 -8.27 -10.26
CA MET A 161 0.65 -7.28 -10.06
C MET A 161 0.18 -6.75 -11.41
N ILE A 162 -1.12 -6.85 -11.69
CA ILE A 162 -1.76 -6.36 -12.91
C ILE A 162 -2.71 -5.21 -12.61
N GLY A 163 -2.70 -4.17 -13.45
CA GLY A 163 -3.60 -3.03 -13.30
C GLY A 163 -3.16 -1.76 -14.01
N THR A 164 -3.78 -0.61 -13.73
CA THR A 164 -4.93 -0.42 -12.81
C THR A 164 -6.23 -0.31 -13.61
N GLU A 165 -7.29 -0.97 -13.15
CA GLU A 165 -8.66 -0.74 -13.64
C GLU A 165 -9.34 0.34 -12.79
N TRP A 166 -10.08 1.26 -13.41
CA TRP A 166 -10.63 2.45 -12.74
C TRP A 166 -12.15 2.50 -12.84
N PHE A 167 -12.79 2.71 -11.69
CA PHE A 167 -14.24 2.90 -11.59
C PHE A 167 -14.56 4.25 -10.95
N LEU A 168 -15.54 4.96 -11.50
CA LEU A 168 -15.98 6.23 -10.92
C LEU A 168 -16.68 5.97 -9.58
N TYR A 169 -16.24 6.67 -8.54
CA TYR A 169 -16.81 6.58 -7.21
C TYR A 169 -17.25 7.98 -6.73
N ARG A 170 -18.49 8.08 -6.28
CA ARG A 170 -19.10 9.33 -5.78
C ARG A 170 -19.60 9.24 -4.34
N GLY A 171 -19.45 8.07 -3.72
CA GLY A 171 -19.80 7.88 -2.32
C GLY A 171 -18.77 8.52 -1.39
N HIS A 172 -19.05 8.45 -0.08
CA HIS A 172 -18.10 8.90 0.93
C HIS A 172 -16.91 7.92 1.03
N PRO A 173 -15.65 8.36 1.13
CA PRO A 173 -14.49 7.46 1.11
C PRO A 173 -14.51 6.29 2.11
N GLU A 174 -15.10 6.50 3.29
CA GLU A 174 -15.23 5.46 4.33
C GLU A 174 -16.30 4.40 4.01
N GLU A 175 -17.16 4.65 3.03
CA GLU A 175 -18.23 3.74 2.59
C GLU A 175 -17.79 2.95 1.35
N LEU A 176 -16.49 2.94 1.01
CA LEU A 176 -15.99 2.19 -0.13
C LEU A 176 -16.13 0.69 0.11
N VAL A 177 -16.84 0.03 -0.81
CA VAL A 177 -16.95 -1.42 -0.85
C VAL A 177 -16.45 -1.91 -2.20
N LEU A 178 -15.66 -2.99 -2.19
CA LEU A 178 -15.26 -3.68 -3.40
C LEU A 178 -16.41 -4.57 -3.88
N HIS A 179 -16.83 -4.39 -5.13
CA HIS A 179 -17.88 -5.22 -5.72
C HIS A 179 -17.29 -6.30 -6.63
N GLU A 180 -17.78 -7.53 -6.51
CA GLU A 180 -17.38 -8.67 -7.37
C GLU A 180 -17.58 -8.36 -8.86
N ALA A 181 -18.64 -7.63 -9.22
CA ALA A 181 -18.88 -7.22 -10.60
C ALA A 181 -17.77 -6.31 -11.17
N GLN A 182 -17.12 -5.49 -10.34
CA GLN A 182 -15.95 -4.72 -10.77
C GLN A 182 -14.75 -5.63 -11.02
N CYS A 183 -14.60 -6.67 -10.20
CA CYS A 183 -13.53 -7.64 -10.35
C CYS A 183 -13.70 -8.46 -11.63
N GLN A 184 -14.91 -8.96 -11.90
CA GLN A 184 -15.23 -9.67 -13.12
C GLN A 184 -15.02 -8.80 -14.37
N ALA A 185 -15.44 -7.53 -14.32
CA ALA A 185 -15.22 -6.61 -15.43
C ALA A 185 -13.73 -6.39 -15.72
N PHE A 186 -12.88 -6.31 -14.69
CA PHE A 186 -11.43 -6.24 -14.89
C PHE A 186 -10.92 -7.54 -15.55
N VAL A 187 -11.25 -8.72 -15.01
CA VAL A 187 -10.87 -10.01 -15.61
C VAL A 187 -11.23 -10.08 -17.10
N ASP A 188 -12.48 -9.75 -17.45
CA ASP A 188 -12.96 -9.76 -18.84
C ASP A 188 -12.17 -8.80 -19.73
N HIS A 189 -11.93 -7.56 -19.26
CA HIS A 189 -11.17 -6.57 -20.00
C HIS A 189 -9.71 -6.97 -20.19
N PHE A 190 -9.06 -7.52 -19.15
CA PHE A 190 -7.67 -7.93 -19.22
C PHE A 190 -7.50 -9.10 -20.19
N ASN A 191 -8.38 -10.09 -20.17
CA ASN A 191 -8.36 -11.21 -21.13
C ASN A 191 -8.62 -10.77 -22.58
N ILE A 192 -9.37 -9.69 -22.82
CA ILE A 192 -9.48 -9.10 -24.18
C ILE A 192 -8.16 -8.45 -24.61
N VAL A 193 -7.46 -7.78 -23.69
CA VAL A 193 -6.22 -7.04 -23.99
C VAL A 193 -5.02 -8.00 -24.07
N PHE A 194 -5.01 -9.04 -23.26
CA PHE A 194 -3.96 -10.06 -23.19
C PHE A 194 -4.58 -11.47 -23.08
N PRO A 195 -5.09 -12.00 -24.20
CA PRO A 195 -5.74 -13.33 -24.24
C PRO A 195 -4.96 -14.48 -23.61
N PRO A 196 -3.60 -14.55 -23.69
CA PRO A 196 -2.85 -15.65 -23.09
C PRO A 196 -2.94 -15.75 -21.56
N ALA A 197 -3.44 -14.72 -20.87
CA ALA A 197 -3.62 -14.80 -19.42
C ALA A 197 -4.71 -15.80 -19.02
N GLU A 198 -5.78 -15.93 -19.82
CA GLU A 198 -6.96 -16.77 -19.51
C GLU A 198 -7.46 -16.61 -18.05
N LEU A 199 -7.33 -15.41 -17.51
CA LEU A 199 -7.50 -15.13 -16.08
C LEU A 199 -8.94 -15.41 -15.63
N GLN A 200 -9.09 -15.97 -14.44
CA GLN A 200 -10.36 -16.19 -13.75
C GLN A 200 -10.31 -15.55 -12.36
N LEU A 201 -11.47 -15.32 -11.73
CA LEU A 201 -11.53 -14.70 -10.40
C LEU A 201 -10.77 -15.51 -9.34
N GLN A 202 -10.79 -16.84 -9.45
CA GLN A 202 -10.08 -17.76 -8.56
C GLN A 202 -8.55 -17.68 -8.67
N ASP A 203 -8.02 -17.13 -9.77
CA ASP A 203 -6.57 -16.97 -9.96
C ASP A 203 -6.02 -15.74 -9.22
N ILE A 204 -6.92 -14.90 -8.68
CA ILE A 204 -6.58 -13.72 -7.91
C ILE A 204 -6.14 -14.16 -6.50
N ARG A 205 -4.91 -13.80 -6.13
CA ARG A 205 -4.34 -14.05 -4.80
C ARG A 205 -4.66 -12.93 -3.82
N PHE A 206 -4.62 -11.69 -4.30
CA PHE A 206 -4.91 -10.49 -3.51
C PHE A 206 -5.37 -9.34 -4.39
N ILE A 207 -6.11 -8.40 -3.80
CA ILE A 207 -6.64 -7.22 -4.49
C ILE A 207 -6.20 -5.97 -3.77
N TYR A 208 -5.36 -5.17 -4.42
CA TYR A 208 -5.12 -3.79 -4.00
C TYR A 208 -6.22 -2.92 -4.57
N HIS A 209 -6.95 -2.22 -3.70
CA HIS A 209 -7.91 -1.23 -4.14
C HIS A 209 -7.95 0.00 -3.23
N GLY A 210 -8.26 1.15 -3.82
CA GLY A 210 -8.30 2.40 -3.09
C GLY A 210 -8.83 3.55 -3.93
N LEU A 211 -8.96 4.71 -3.29
CA LEU A 211 -9.50 5.92 -3.91
C LEU A 211 -8.41 6.91 -4.27
N VAL A 212 -8.52 7.46 -5.48
CA VAL A 212 -7.73 8.59 -5.95
C VAL A 212 -8.67 9.73 -6.31
N PRO A 213 -8.40 10.99 -5.94
CA PRO A 213 -9.22 12.13 -6.36
C PRO A 213 -9.41 12.17 -7.89
N ALA A 214 -10.65 12.41 -8.33
CA ALA A 214 -11.03 12.48 -9.74
C ALA A 214 -11.77 13.77 -10.06
N ASP A 215 -11.75 14.16 -11.34
CA ASP A 215 -12.58 15.25 -11.84
C ASP A 215 -14.06 14.83 -11.83
N GLU A 216 -14.95 15.72 -11.42
CA GLU A 216 -16.39 15.45 -11.37
C GLU A 216 -17.00 15.15 -12.75
N GLY A 217 -16.38 15.63 -13.83
CA GLY A 217 -16.88 15.55 -15.21
C GLY A 217 -16.60 14.25 -15.96
N GLY A 218 -16.25 13.15 -15.30
CA GLY A 218 -16.14 11.83 -15.93
C GLY A 218 -17.46 11.42 -16.58
N SER A 219 -17.43 11.16 -17.89
CA SER A 219 -18.63 10.96 -18.73
C SER A 219 -19.21 9.55 -18.68
N SER A 220 -18.52 8.57 -18.08
CA SER A 220 -19.03 7.22 -17.84
C SER A 220 -18.37 6.57 -16.60
N ALA A 221 -19.00 5.52 -16.05
CA ALA A 221 -18.51 4.80 -14.87
C ALA A 221 -17.09 4.20 -15.02
N GLN A 222 -16.60 4.08 -16.26
CA GLN A 222 -15.33 3.43 -16.62
C GLN A 222 -14.32 4.38 -17.31
N ASN A 223 -14.70 5.63 -17.58
CA ASN A 223 -13.83 6.65 -18.16
C ASN A 223 -13.58 7.76 -17.13
N VAL A 224 -12.75 7.43 -16.14
CA VAL A 224 -12.45 8.31 -15.01
C VAL A 224 -11.24 9.17 -15.31
N LYS A 225 -11.40 10.48 -15.21
CA LYS A 225 -10.30 11.43 -15.33
C LYS A 225 -9.72 11.73 -13.95
N LEU A 226 -8.54 11.18 -13.68
CA LEU A 226 -7.81 11.41 -12.43
C LEU A 226 -7.41 12.88 -12.28
N LEU A 227 -7.43 13.38 -11.05
CA LEU A 227 -6.87 14.68 -10.72
C LEU A 227 -5.35 14.64 -10.96
N ARG A 228 -4.84 15.54 -11.81
CA ARG A 228 -3.44 15.48 -12.28
C ARG A 228 -2.43 16.08 -11.32
N HIS A 229 -2.84 17.08 -10.53
CA HIS A 229 -1.99 17.87 -9.65
C HIS A 229 -2.55 17.85 -8.23
N PHE A 230 -1.63 17.84 -7.25
CA PHE A 230 -1.99 18.03 -5.86
C PHE A 230 -2.56 19.43 -5.63
N ARG A 231 -3.28 19.60 -4.52
CA ARG A 231 -3.75 20.91 -4.04
C ARG A 231 -3.35 21.06 -2.58
N ILE A 232 -2.85 22.24 -2.24
CA ILE A 232 -2.64 22.68 -0.86
C ILE A 232 -3.78 23.64 -0.55
N LEU A 233 -4.66 23.25 0.36
CA LEU A 233 -5.84 24.03 0.77
C LEU A 233 -5.47 24.78 2.05
N SER A 234 -5.37 26.10 1.94
CA SER A 234 -4.87 27.01 2.99
C SER A 234 -6.01 27.53 3.87
N GLU A 235 -5.72 28.54 4.71
CA GLU A 235 -6.76 29.27 5.47
C GLU A 235 -7.87 29.85 4.58
N ARG A 236 -7.57 30.17 3.31
CA ARG A 236 -8.54 30.70 2.35
C ARG A 236 -9.62 29.67 2.02
N GLU A 237 -9.22 28.42 1.86
CA GLU A 237 -10.11 27.32 1.52
C GLU A 237 -10.73 26.69 2.77
N THR A 238 -9.92 26.46 3.81
CA THR A 238 -10.35 25.77 5.04
C THR A 238 -11.15 26.67 5.99
N GLY A 239 -11.01 28.00 5.86
CA GLY A 239 -11.60 28.98 6.77
C GLY A 239 -10.93 29.05 8.15
N LEU A 240 -9.86 28.30 8.39
CA LEU A 240 -9.16 28.24 9.67
C LEU A 240 -7.68 28.57 9.49
N ARG A 241 -7.22 29.62 10.18
CA ARG A 241 -5.80 29.99 10.18
C ARG A 241 -4.97 28.90 10.87
N GLY A 242 -3.86 28.52 10.25
CA GLY A 242 -2.95 27.48 10.76
C GLY A 242 -3.38 26.05 10.43
N LEU A 243 -4.49 25.85 9.71
CA LEU A 243 -4.89 24.56 9.15
C LEU A 243 -4.56 24.53 7.65
N VAL A 244 -3.85 23.49 7.22
CA VAL A 244 -3.58 23.18 5.81
C VAL A 244 -4.09 21.78 5.51
N SER A 245 -4.82 21.59 4.41
CA SER A 245 -5.26 20.26 3.95
C SER A 245 -4.64 19.91 2.59
N LEU A 246 -4.20 18.66 2.42
CA LEU A 246 -3.51 18.20 1.22
C LEU A 246 -4.39 17.24 0.40
N VAL A 247 -4.59 17.53 -0.88
CA VAL A 247 -5.42 16.70 -1.77
C VAL A 247 -4.61 16.20 -2.95
N GLY A 248 -4.72 14.90 -3.27
CA GLY A 248 -4.17 14.33 -4.50
C GLY A 248 -2.64 14.23 -4.54
N VAL A 249 -2.00 14.08 -3.37
CA VAL A 249 -0.55 13.92 -3.27
C VAL A 249 -0.14 12.52 -3.74
N LYS A 250 0.80 12.44 -4.68
CA LYS A 250 1.38 11.17 -5.15
C LYS A 250 2.60 10.82 -4.30
N TYR A 251 2.87 9.52 -4.14
CA TYR A 251 4.08 9.02 -3.48
C TYR A 251 5.36 9.68 -4.00
N THR A 252 5.54 9.71 -5.32
CA THR A 252 6.75 10.25 -5.95
C THR A 252 6.93 11.76 -5.77
N THR A 253 5.86 12.50 -5.49
CA THR A 253 5.90 13.95 -5.27
C THR A 253 5.76 14.33 -3.79
N ALA A 254 5.58 13.37 -2.88
CA ALA A 254 5.23 13.64 -1.49
C ALA A 254 6.29 14.49 -0.78
N GLY A 255 7.59 14.22 -0.99
CA GLY A 255 8.67 15.03 -0.40
C GLY A 255 8.68 16.49 -0.89
N HIS A 256 8.37 16.71 -2.17
CA HIS A 256 8.23 18.06 -2.71
C HIS A 256 7.03 18.78 -2.09
N VAL A 257 5.86 18.13 -2.01
CA VAL A 257 4.66 18.71 -1.39
C VAL A 257 4.90 19.01 0.10
N ALA A 258 5.55 18.11 0.83
CA ALA A 258 5.93 18.35 2.22
C ALA A 258 6.80 19.61 2.36
N SER A 259 7.76 19.80 1.46
CA SER A 259 8.62 20.99 1.45
C SER A 259 7.85 22.28 1.17
N GLU A 260 6.88 22.26 0.24
CA GLU A 260 6.00 23.41 0.00
C GLU A 260 5.20 23.78 1.26
N VAL A 261 4.60 22.78 1.92
CA VAL A 261 3.82 22.97 3.15
C VAL A 261 4.68 23.51 4.29
N LEU A 262 5.89 22.99 4.46
CA LEU A 262 6.80 23.48 5.50
C LEU A 262 7.24 24.92 5.22
N ARG A 263 7.48 25.30 3.97
CA ARG A 263 7.78 26.69 3.60
C ARG A 263 6.61 27.63 3.88
N GLU A 264 5.37 27.19 3.67
CA GLU A 264 4.16 27.96 3.96
C GLU A 264 3.96 28.14 5.47
N LEU A 265 4.13 27.07 6.26
CA LEU A 265 3.83 27.07 7.69
C LEU A 265 4.96 27.61 8.56
N LEU A 266 6.21 27.47 8.14
CA LEU A 266 7.40 27.76 8.94
C LEU A 266 8.30 28.79 8.22
N PRO A 267 8.06 30.10 8.41
CA PRO A 267 8.93 31.14 7.86
C PRO A 267 10.41 30.91 8.26
N GLY A 268 11.27 30.81 7.25
CA GLY A 268 12.70 30.56 7.45
C GLY A 268 13.11 29.09 7.45
N TRP A 269 12.17 28.14 7.29
CA TRP A 269 12.50 26.75 7.00
C TRP A 269 13.31 26.65 5.71
N ARG A 270 14.29 25.75 5.71
CA ARG A 270 15.15 25.47 4.56
C ARG A 270 15.09 23.98 4.26
N GLU A 271 15.10 23.68 2.98
CA GLU A 271 15.15 22.31 2.50
C GLU A 271 16.46 21.65 2.95
N VAL A 272 16.32 20.42 3.46
CA VAL A 272 17.45 19.59 3.88
C VAL A 272 17.60 18.52 2.81
N ASP A 273 18.84 18.30 2.35
CA ASP A 273 19.11 17.19 1.45
C ASP A 273 18.92 15.88 2.21
N SER A 274 17.94 15.08 1.78
CA SER A 274 17.56 13.83 2.42
C SER A 274 18.55 12.69 2.12
N VAL A 275 19.41 12.83 1.10
CA VAL A 275 20.34 11.78 0.67
C VAL A 275 21.39 11.46 1.74
N ASP A 276 21.78 12.46 2.54
CA ASP A 276 22.79 12.29 3.58
C ASP A 276 22.21 11.92 4.95
N GLN A 277 20.88 11.96 5.11
CA GLN A 277 20.24 11.74 6.40
C GLN A 277 20.23 10.25 6.78
N GLU A 278 20.37 9.99 8.07
CA GLU A 278 20.14 8.66 8.62
C GLU A 278 18.64 8.36 8.65
N TYR A 279 18.27 7.16 8.21
CA TYR A 279 16.89 6.68 8.19
C TYR A 279 16.85 5.19 8.52
N ILE A 280 15.70 4.76 9.03
CA ILE A 280 15.45 3.37 9.43
C ILE A 280 15.64 2.42 8.25
N GLY A 281 16.39 1.33 8.47
CA GLY A 281 16.69 0.34 7.46
C GLY A 281 17.76 0.73 6.43
N ARG A 282 18.36 1.93 6.52
CA ARG A 282 19.46 2.35 5.63
C ARG A 282 20.60 1.33 5.66
N SER A 283 20.96 0.81 4.49
CA SER A 283 22.14 -0.05 4.32
C SER A 283 22.99 0.40 3.14
N LEU A 284 24.31 0.45 3.36
CA LEU A 284 25.31 0.64 2.31
C LEU A 284 26.01 -0.66 1.92
N ASP A 285 25.76 -1.76 2.63
CA ASP A 285 26.39 -3.07 2.43
C ASP A 285 25.33 -4.15 2.18
N ARG A 286 24.72 -4.09 0.99
CA ARG A 286 23.71 -5.06 0.57
C ARG A 286 24.32 -6.46 0.49
N GLU A 287 25.45 -6.60 -0.18
CA GLU A 287 26.10 -7.90 -0.40
C GLU A 287 26.50 -8.56 0.92
N GLY A 288 27.10 -7.81 1.86
CA GLY A 288 27.49 -8.35 3.16
C GLY A 288 26.31 -8.83 3.99
N ILE A 289 25.20 -8.08 4.01
CA ILE A 289 23.98 -8.51 4.71
C ILE A 289 23.41 -9.78 4.08
N LEU A 290 23.27 -9.83 2.75
CA LEU A 290 22.74 -11.02 2.07
C LEU A 290 23.63 -12.24 2.28
N GLN A 291 24.95 -12.07 2.30
CA GLN A 291 25.89 -13.15 2.63
C GLN A 291 25.73 -13.61 4.09
N HIS A 292 25.56 -12.68 5.03
CA HIS A 292 25.31 -13.01 6.44
C HIS A 292 24.01 -13.81 6.59
N LEU A 293 22.92 -13.33 5.98
CA LEU A 293 21.63 -14.02 5.98
C LEU A 293 21.75 -15.42 5.37
N GLN A 294 22.40 -15.55 4.21
CA GLN A 294 22.60 -16.83 3.53
C GLN A 294 23.46 -17.80 4.36
N ALA A 295 24.49 -17.32 5.04
CA ALA A 295 25.35 -18.16 5.87
C ALA A 295 24.60 -18.71 7.10
N ARG A 296 23.67 -17.93 7.67
CA ARG A 296 22.94 -18.30 8.88
C ARG A 296 21.66 -19.08 8.60
N TRP A 297 20.92 -18.71 7.55
CA TRP A 297 19.59 -19.21 7.24
C TRP A 297 19.49 -19.99 5.93
N GLY A 298 20.55 -20.08 5.13
CA GLY A 298 20.51 -20.68 3.79
C GLY A 298 20.14 -22.17 3.73
N ALA A 299 20.20 -22.89 4.85
CA ALA A 299 19.74 -24.28 4.96
C ALA A 299 18.23 -24.39 5.27
N ASN A 300 17.61 -23.31 5.75
CA ASN A 300 16.25 -23.29 6.30
C ASN A 300 15.33 -22.31 5.56
N ALA A 301 15.89 -21.36 4.80
CA ALA A 301 15.17 -20.35 4.04
C ALA A 301 15.68 -20.29 2.60
N SER A 302 14.76 -19.97 1.68
CA SER A 302 15.10 -19.82 0.26
C SER A 302 15.88 -18.52 0.00
N PRO A 303 16.72 -18.45 -1.06
CA PRO A 303 17.38 -17.19 -1.43
C PRO A 303 16.41 -16.03 -1.69
N SER A 304 15.23 -16.31 -2.23
CA SER A 304 14.17 -15.32 -2.44
C SER A 304 13.59 -14.79 -1.12
N GLU A 305 13.39 -15.67 -0.12
CA GLU A 305 12.88 -15.25 1.19
C GLU A 305 13.89 -14.35 1.93
N LEU A 306 15.18 -14.67 1.85
CA LEU A 306 16.24 -13.83 2.44
C LEU A 306 16.39 -12.50 1.70
N LEU A 307 16.20 -12.51 0.38
CA LEU A 307 16.17 -11.29 -0.42
C LEU A 307 14.96 -10.42 -0.09
N ASP A 308 13.79 -11.01 0.09
CA ASP A 308 12.57 -10.29 0.50
C ASP A 308 12.74 -9.69 1.88
N LEU A 309 13.28 -10.45 2.85
CA LEU A 309 13.61 -9.93 4.19
C LEU A 309 14.53 -8.71 4.13
N PHE A 310 15.62 -8.80 3.34
CA PHE A 310 16.49 -7.64 3.13
C PHE A 310 15.78 -6.49 2.41
N SER A 311 14.93 -6.78 1.42
CA SER A 311 14.24 -5.75 0.65
C SER A 311 13.20 -5.01 1.49
N ASP A 312 12.58 -5.68 2.46
CA ASP A 312 11.57 -5.11 3.35
C ASP A 312 12.18 -4.34 4.54
N TYR A 313 13.32 -4.79 5.08
CA TYR A 313 13.90 -4.29 6.34
C TYR A 313 15.30 -3.66 6.22
N GLY A 314 15.97 -3.83 5.08
CA GLY A 314 17.32 -3.32 4.85
C GLY A 314 18.31 -3.82 5.91
N ALA A 315 18.98 -2.90 6.60
CA ALA A 315 19.94 -3.23 7.67
C ALA A 315 19.30 -3.98 8.86
N GLU A 316 18.01 -3.76 9.14
CA GLU A 316 17.32 -4.40 10.27
C GLU A 316 17.03 -5.88 10.03
N ALA A 317 17.20 -6.37 8.80
CA ALA A 317 17.05 -7.79 8.46
C ALA A 317 17.98 -8.69 9.30
N VAL A 318 19.16 -8.19 9.70
CA VAL A 318 20.09 -8.93 10.57
C VAL A 318 19.49 -9.14 11.95
N ALA A 319 18.96 -8.09 12.58
CA ALA A 319 18.34 -8.19 13.90
C ALA A 319 17.12 -9.12 13.90
N ILE A 320 16.35 -9.14 12.80
CA ILE A 320 15.21 -10.06 12.63
C ILE A 320 15.70 -11.50 12.47
N ALA A 321 16.76 -11.73 11.69
CA ALA A 321 17.35 -13.05 11.52
C ALA A 321 17.95 -13.60 12.82
N ASP A 322 18.56 -12.75 13.63
CA ASP A 322 19.06 -13.10 14.97
C ASP A 322 17.90 -13.43 15.93
N LEU A 323 16.83 -12.63 15.91
CA LEU A 323 15.63 -12.92 16.69
C LEU A 323 15.00 -14.27 16.30
N ALA A 324 14.93 -14.56 15.00
CA ALA A 324 14.40 -15.83 14.49
C ALA A 324 15.18 -17.05 14.99
N GLU A 325 16.48 -16.92 15.20
CA GLU A 325 17.30 -18.03 15.70
C GLU A 325 16.98 -18.36 17.16
N THR A 326 16.63 -17.34 17.97
CA THR A 326 16.17 -17.54 19.34
C THR A 326 14.83 -18.30 19.41
N ILE A 327 14.03 -18.23 18.34
CA ILE A 327 12.79 -19.00 18.18
C ILE A 327 13.14 -20.45 17.80
N GLY A 328 14.06 -20.62 16.83
CA GLY A 328 14.67 -21.90 16.51
C GLY A 328 14.89 -22.10 15.02
N LEU A 329 16.11 -22.46 14.63
CA LEU A 329 16.50 -22.64 13.22
C LEU A 329 15.67 -23.72 12.47
N ASN A 330 15.16 -24.72 13.18
CA ASN A 330 14.36 -25.80 12.58
C ASN A 330 12.87 -25.49 12.50
N ASP A 331 12.40 -24.37 13.06
CA ASP A 331 11.01 -23.95 12.93
C ASP A 331 10.84 -23.26 11.56
N PRO A 332 10.01 -23.81 10.66
CA PRO A 332 9.81 -23.25 9.32
C PRO A 332 9.13 -21.86 9.35
N LEU A 333 8.56 -21.46 10.49
CA LEU A 333 7.97 -20.13 10.69
C LEU A 333 8.88 -19.20 11.47
N ALA A 334 10.11 -19.58 11.82
CA ALA A 334 10.97 -18.77 12.69
C ALA A 334 11.20 -17.33 12.17
N LEU A 335 11.57 -17.18 10.89
CA LEU A 335 11.73 -15.87 10.25
C LEU A 335 10.42 -15.08 10.24
N TRP A 336 9.28 -15.76 10.04
CA TRP A 336 7.98 -15.11 10.02
C TRP A 336 7.55 -14.64 11.42
N LYS A 337 7.72 -15.50 12.44
CA LYS A 337 7.48 -15.17 13.84
C LYS A 337 8.36 -14.01 14.32
N ALA A 338 9.63 -13.99 13.89
CA ALA A 338 10.53 -12.88 14.21
C ALA A 338 10.09 -11.56 13.57
N GLN A 339 9.69 -11.56 12.30
CA GLN A 339 9.12 -10.38 11.64
C GLN A 339 7.87 -9.86 12.36
N ALA A 340 7.00 -10.77 12.83
CA ALA A 340 5.81 -10.38 13.58
C ALA A 340 6.13 -9.77 14.94
N LEU A 341 7.03 -10.38 15.70
CA LEU A 341 7.50 -9.82 16.97
C LEU A 341 8.19 -8.47 16.78
N PHE A 342 9.03 -8.35 15.75
CA PHE A 342 9.65 -7.08 15.39
C PHE A 342 8.59 -6.03 15.04
N GLY A 343 7.60 -6.38 14.22
CA GLY A 343 6.49 -5.49 13.87
C GLY A 343 5.72 -4.97 15.08
N VAL A 344 5.50 -5.82 16.09
CA VAL A 344 4.83 -5.44 17.34
C VAL A 344 5.72 -4.53 18.19
N ARG A 345 6.99 -4.90 18.37
CA ARG A 345 7.92 -4.23 19.30
C ARG A 345 8.47 -2.91 18.78
N GLU A 346 8.80 -2.85 17.50
CA GLU A 346 9.55 -1.74 16.90
C GLU A 346 8.70 -0.90 15.95
N GLU A 347 7.54 -1.40 15.51
CA GLU A 347 6.80 -0.83 14.38
C GLU A 347 5.33 -0.57 14.66
N MET A 348 4.94 -0.56 15.94
CA MET A 348 3.58 -0.28 16.40
C MET A 348 2.51 -1.15 15.69
N ALA A 349 2.80 -2.42 15.37
CA ALA A 349 1.75 -3.33 14.89
C ALA A 349 0.82 -3.70 16.05
N ARG A 350 -0.48 -3.43 15.89
CA ARG A 350 -1.49 -3.61 16.95
C ARG A 350 -2.60 -4.59 16.59
N SER A 351 -2.52 -5.21 15.41
CA SER A 351 -3.49 -6.18 14.91
C SER A 351 -2.82 -7.17 13.95
N LEU A 352 -3.43 -8.32 13.68
CA LEU A 352 -2.93 -9.24 12.65
C LEU A 352 -2.96 -8.59 11.27
N SER A 353 -3.99 -7.79 10.98
CA SER A 353 -4.06 -7.03 9.72
C SER A 353 -2.88 -6.06 9.55
N ASP A 354 -2.36 -5.46 10.64
CA ASP A 354 -1.16 -4.62 10.56
C ASP A 354 0.05 -5.45 10.12
N LEU A 355 0.20 -6.66 10.65
CA LEU A 355 1.31 -7.54 10.28
C LEU A 355 1.23 -8.03 8.83
N TYR A 356 0.08 -8.61 8.47
CA TYR A 356 -0.12 -9.26 7.17
C TYR A 356 -0.13 -8.26 6.03
N PHE A 357 -0.75 -7.09 6.20
CA PHE A 357 -0.97 -6.16 5.09
C PHE A 357 -0.15 -4.88 5.15
N ARG A 358 0.58 -4.61 6.25
CA ARG A 358 1.32 -3.35 6.39
C ARG A 358 2.77 -3.47 6.87
N ARG A 359 3.13 -4.54 7.61
CA ARG A 359 4.51 -4.73 8.11
C ARG A 359 5.34 -5.69 7.27
N SER A 360 4.71 -6.69 6.68
CA SER A 360 5.40 -7.74 5.92
C SER A 360 4.87 -7.92 4.51
N ASN A 361 3.67 -7.37 4.25
CA ASN A 361 2.85 -7.66 3.08
C ASN A 361 2.62 -9.16 2.84
N ARG A 362 2.83 -10.07 3.80
CA ARG A 362 2.59 -11.52 3.63
C ARG A 362 1.18 -11.84 3.12
N GLY A 363 0.20 -10.99 3.45
CA GLY A 363 -1.16 -11.15 2.97
C GLY A 363 -1.35 -10.94 1.46
N ASP A 364 -0.42 -10.24 0.79
CA ASP A 364 -0.49 -10.04 -0.66
C ASP A 364 -0.09 -11.28 -1.47
N LEU A 365 0.63 -12.22 -0.84
CA LEU A 365 1.08 -13.48 -1.46
C LEU A 365 -0.07 -14.49 -1.65
N GLY A 366 -1.19 -14.27 -0.99
CA GLY A 366 -2.38 -15.12 -1.00
C GLY A 366 -3.06 -15.20 0.35
N ARG A 367 -4.27 -15.79 0.37
CA ARG A 367 -5.04 -16.03 1.60
C ARG A 367 -4.27 -16.97 2.55
N PRO A 368 -3.89 -16.51 3.78
CA PRO A 368 -3.16 -17.34 4.73
C PRO A 368 -3.98 -18.53 5.20
N SER A 369 -3.29 -19.62 5.56
CA SER A 369 -3.96 -20.78 6.15
C SER A 369 -4.47 -20.48 7.56
N GLN A 370 -5.55 -21.14 7.96
CA GLN A 370 -6.11 -21.04 9.31
C GLN A 370 -5.05 -21.33 10.39
N THR A 371 -4.23 -22.37 10.21
CA THR A 371 -3.18 -22.76 11.15
C THR A 371 -2.09 -21.70 11.29
N GLU A 372 -1.71 -21.05 10.19
CA GLU A 372 -0.76 -19.94 10.25
C GLU A 372 -1.34 -18.77 11.05
N LEU A 373 -2.60 -18.38 10.75
CA LEU A 373 -3.28 -17.29 11.45
C LEU A 373 -3.41 -17.58 12.95
N GLU A 374 -3.78 -18.79 13.34
CA GLU A 374 -3.84 -19.23 14.74
C GLU A 374 -2.47 -19.16 15.42
N THR A 375 -1.41 -19.60 14.73
CA THR A 375 -0.03 -19.52 15.24
C THR A 375 0.39 -18.08 15.48
N MET A 376 0.08 -17.18 14.54
CA MET A 376 0.43 -15.76 14.66
C MET A 376 -0.43 -15.06 15.71
N ALA A 377 -1.73 -15.33 15.76
CA ALA A 377 -2.65 -14.81 16.76
C ALA A 377 -2.22 -15.19 18.18
N GLU A 378 -1.76 -16.43 18.37
CA GLU A 378 -1.24 -16.88 19.65
C GLU A 378 0.04 -16.13 20.02
N LEU A 379 1.01 -16.08 19.10
CA LEU A 379 2.29 -15.43 19.33
C LEU A 379 2.13 -13.96 19.71
N ILE A 380 1.48 -13.18 18.85
CA ILE A 380 1.38 -11.73 19.06
C ILE A 380 0.28 -11.36 20.05
N GLY A 381 -0.75 -12.19 20.17
CA GLY A 381 -1.76 -12.03 21.20
C GLY A 381 -1.17 -12.19 22.60
N ASN A 382 -0.18 -13.06 22.79
CA ASN A 382 0.52 -13.17 24.07
C ASN A 382 1.39 -11.95 24.36
N GLU A 383 2.04 -11.37 23.34
CA GLU A 383 2.82 -10.12 23.46
C GLU A 383 1.92 -8.91 23.79
N LEU A 384 0.72 -8.87 23.21
CA LEU A 384 -0.23 -7.75 23.32
C LEU A 384 -1.31 -7.93 24.40
N GLY A 385 -1.34 -9.09 25.08
CA GLY A 385 -2.33 -9.39 26.12
C GLY A 385 -3.75 -9.64 25.60
N TRP A 386 -3.90 -10.20 24.40
CA TRP A 386 -5.19 -10.53 23.82
C TRP A 386 -5.83 -11.76 24.48
N ASP A 387 -7.12 -11.66 24.75
CA ASP A 387 -7.93 -12.80 25.14
C ASP A 387 -8.30 -13.70 23.93
N PRO A 388 -8.84 -14.91 24.15
CA PRO A 388 -9.22 -15.80 23.05
C PRO A 388 -10.25 -15.20 22.07
N THR A 389 -11.13 -14.33 22.56
CA THR A 389 -12.14 -13.65 21.73
C THR A 389 -11.47 -12.69 20.76
N ARG A 390 -10.53 -11.87 21.25
CA ARG A 390 -9.76 -10.95 20.42
C ARG A 390 -8.91 -11.69 19.40
N LYS A 391 -8.22 -12.77 19.80
CA LYS A 391 -7.46 -13.62 18.87
C LYS A 391 -8.35 -14.11 17.72
N SER A 392 -9.58 -14.53 18.02
CA SER A 392 -10.54 -15.01 17.01
C SER A 392 -11.01 -13.88 16.08
N GLN A 393 -11.31 -12.70 16.64
CA GLN A 393 -11.70 -11.51 15.87
C GLN A 393 -10.58 -11.05 14.92
N GLU A 394 -9.33 -11.11 15.35
CA GLU A 394 -8.17 -10.75 14.55
C GLU A 394 -7.97 -11.69 13.35
N ILE A 395 -8.19 -13.00 13.56
CA ILE A 395 -8.17 -13.99 12.48
C ILE A 395 -9.28 -13.68 11.47
N SER A 396 -10.51 -13.46 11.93
CA SER A 396 -11.63 -13.09 11.05
C SER A 396 -11.32 -11.80 10.27
N ALA A 397 -10.79 -10.77 10.92
CA ALA A 397 -10.46 -9.50 10.29
C ALA A 397 -9.43 -9.65 9.15
N VAL A 398 -8.48 -10.59 9.25
CA VAL A 398 -7.57 -10.90 8.14
C VAL A 398 -8.30 -11.64 7.01
N LEU A 399 -9.13 -12.63 7.35
CA LEU A 399 -9.86 -13.44 6.35
C LEU A 399 -10.90 -12.62 5.59
N ASP A 400 -11.51 -11.62 6.22
CA ASP A 400 -12.50 -10.71 5.63
C ASP A 400 -11.90 -9.77 4.58
N CYS A 401 -10.56 -9.60 4.55
CA CYS A 401 -9.87 -8.86 3.50
C CYS A 401 -9.80 -9.62 2.16
N TYR A 402 -10.16 -10.90 2.13
CA TYR A 402 -10.19 -11.72 0.92
C TYR A 402 -11.64 -11.98 0.51
N PRO A 403 -12.08 -11.53 -0.69
CA PRO A 403 -13.37 -11.93 -1.25
C PRO A 403 -13.55 -13.44 -1.27
N SER A 404 -14.80 -13.91 -1.23
CA SER A 404 -15.15 -15.33 -1.14
C SER A 404 -14.60 -16.19 -2.29
N PHE A 405 -14.37 -15.60 -3.46
CA PHE A 405 -13.78 -16.29 -4.62
C PHE A 405 -12.25 -16.48 -4.50
N ILE A 406 -11.57 -15.80 -3.56
CA ILE A 406 -10.14 -15.98 -3.31
C ILE A 406 -9.91 -17.05 -2.25
N GLY A 407 -9.25 -18.15 -2.64
CA GLY A 407 -8.91 -19.24 -1.72
C GLY A 407 -10.12 -20.04 -1.21
N GLY A 408 -11.31 -19.82 -1.79
CA GLY A 408 -12.47 -20.66 -1.56
C GLY A 408 -12.22 -22.04 -2.19
N THR A 409 -12.28 -23.10 -1.40
CA THR A 409 -12.68 -24.40 -1.95
C THR A 409 -14.03 -24.18 -2.62
N THR A 410 -14.15 -24.49 -3.91
CA THR A 410 -15.46 -24.72 -4.54
C THR A 410 -16.17 -25.79 -3.73
N THR A 411 -16.95 -25.39 -2.73
CA THR A 411 -18.00 -26.25 -2.18
C THR A 411 -19.03 -26.32 -3.29
N GLY A 412 -18.86 -27.32 -4.15
CA GLY A 412 -19.95 -27.81 -4.98
C GLY A 412 -21.04 -28.28 -4.03
N GLU A 413 -21.97 -27.39 -3.71
CA GLU A 413 -23.30 -27.80 -3.32
C GLU A 413 -24.13 -27.84 -4.60
N SER A 414 -24.42 -29.09 -4.96
CA SER A 414 -25.26 -29.58 -6.05
C SER A 414 -26.67 -29.03 -6.06
#